data_AF-A0A0B8NTV4-F1
#
_entry.id   AF-A0A0B8NTV4-F1
#
_cell.length_a   1.000
_cell.length_b   1.000
_cell.length_c   1.000
_cell.angle_alpha   90.00
_cell.angle_beta   90.00
_cell.angle_gamma   90.00
#
_symmetry.space_group_name_H-M   'P 1'
#
loop_
_entity.id
_entity.type
_entity.pdbx_description
1 polymer ?
#
loop_
_entity_poly.entity_id
_entity_poly.type
_entity_poly.pdbx_seq_one_letter_code
_entity_poly.pdbx_strand_id
1 'polypeptide(L)'
;MILVGSNLAWCHPVLFQRLRAAKQDNPDLKVVVIDPRVTETCSIADEHLAINSGSDVALFNGLLANLTTNGYLDAEYIEANTNGFEDALQSALLESEVEHKTGLTASQLARFYSDFATTDKVVTVYSQGVNQSSQGSDKVNSILNCHLATGKIGKVGCGPFSVTGQPNAMGGREVGALANTLTAHMEYDNPQHLRAISDFWGTENLASKPGLKAIDMFDAMLEGKIKAVWIMATNPMVSLPDSAKIEAALKACPFVVVSDCIADTATTRMADLLLPAQGWSEKSGTVTNSERRISRQRRVLPSPGMAKPDWWIVSQVGQRMGFGEAFDYLHEGEIFREYAKLTTLENSNGERDLNLIGLTKLDDQAIANSALNSGLS
;
A
#
# COMPACT_ATOMS: atom_id res chain seq x y z
N MET A 1 17.64 -6.02 -11.01
CA MET A 1 16.88 -5.27 -9.98
C MET A 1 16.82 -3.81 -10.41
N ILE A 2 15.63 -3.22 -10.47
CA ILE A 2 15.43 -1.81 -10.83
C ILE A 2 14.77 -1.12 -9.64
N LEU A 3 15.34 -0.01 -9.16
CA LEU A 3 14.82 0.76 -8.03
C LEU A 3 14.37 2.13 -8.53
N VAL A 4 13.07 2.43 -8.49
CA VAL A 4 12.47 3.65 -9.07
C VAL A 4 11.91 4.54 -7.98
N GLY A 5 12.44 5.75 -7.85
CA GLY A 5 12.00 6.72 -6.83
C GLY A 5 12.02 6.14 -5.41
N SER A 6 13.05 5.35 -5.10
CA SER A 6 13.16 4.57 -3.86
C SER A 6 14.56 4.64 -3.28
N ASN A 7 14.67 5.22 -2.08
CA ASN A 7 15.90 5.22 -1.29
C ASN A 7 15.84 4.09 -0.24
N LEU A 8 16.00 2.84 -0.68
CA LEU A 8 15.93 1.67 0.19
C LEU A 8 16.94 1.73 1.34
N ALA A 9 18.14 2.28 1.11
CA ALA A 9 19.17 2.38 2.14
C ALA A 9 18.69 3.12 3.40
N TRP A 10 17.86 4.16 3.22
CA TRP A 10 17.31 4.94 4.32
C TRP A 10 15.92 4.46 4.75
N CYS A 11 15.04 4.19 3.79
CA CYS A 11 13.63 3.92 4.06
C CYS A 11 13.34 2.45 4.40
N HIS A 12 14.18 1.52 3.93
CA HIS A 12 14.01 0.07 4.10
C HIS A 12 15.36 -0.62 4.31
N PRO A 13 16.12 -0.24 5.36
CA PRO A 13 17.53 -0.64 5.52
C PRO A 13 17.73 -2.16 5.57
N VAL A 14 16.78 -2.92 6.13
CA VAL A 14 16.85 -4.39 6.13
C VAL A 14 16.74 -4.97 4.72
N LEU A 15 15.84 -4.43 3.88
CA LEU A 15 15.72 -4.85 2.47
C LEU A 15 16.97 -4.45 1.68
N PHE A 16 17.50 -3.24 1.93
CA PHE A 16 18.74 -2.80 1.30
C PHE A 16 19.93 -3.69 1.65
N GLN A 17 20.08 -4.09 2.93
CA GLN A 17 21.12 -5.01 3.36
C GLN A 17 21.00 -6.38 2.68
N ARG A 18 19.78 -6.90 2.54
CA ARG A 18 19.52 -8.15 1.80
C ARG A 18 19.88 -8.03 0.32
N LEU A 19 19.51 -6.92 -0.34
CA LEU A 19 19.87 -6.66 -1.73
C LEU A 19 21.39 -6.54 -1.91
N ARG A 20 22.07 -5.84 -1.00
CA ARG A 20 23.53 -5.69 -1.02
C ARG A 20 24.22 -7.05 -0.87
N ALA A 21 23.79 -7.88 0.08
CA ALA A 21 24.31 -9.23 0.24
C ALA A 21 24.06 -10.08 -1.02
N ALA A 22 22.84 -10.04 -1.56
CA ALA A 22 22.51 -10.76 -2.80
C ALA A 22 23.38 -10.33 -3.99
N LYS A 23 23.74 -9.04 -4.09
CA LYS A 23 24.67 -8.55 -5.12
C LYS A 23 26.11 -8.98 -4.88
N GLN A 24 26.54 -9.03 -3.62
CA GLN A 24 27.88 -9.54 -3.27
C GLN A 24 28.02 -11.04 -3.61
N ASP A 25 26.97 -11.82 -3.37
CA ASP A 25 26.94 -13.26 -3.62
C ASP A 25 26.68 -13.60 -5.10
N ASN A 26 26.13 -12.67 -5.87
CA ASN A 26 25.83 -12.83 -7.29
C ASN A 26 26.36 -11.62 -8.10
N PRO A 27 27.58 -11.70 -8.65
CA PRO A 27 28.16 -10.65 -9.50
C PRO A 27 27.33 -10.30 -10.75
N ASP A 28 26.51 -11.24 -11.24
CA ASP A 28 25.64 -11.03 -12.40
C ASP A 28 24.35 -10.26 -12.04
N LEU A 29 24.07 -10.05 -10.74
CA LEU A 29 22.94 -9.24 -10.29
C LEU A 29 23.22 -7.76 -10.60
N LYS A 30 22.59 -7.28 -11.67
CA LYS A 30 22.55 -5.86 -12.01
C LYS A 30 21.52 -5.10 -11.16
N VAL A 31 21.92 -3.95 -10.62
CA VAL A 31 21.13 -2.99 -9.86
C VAL A 31 21.13 -1.66 -10.61
N VAL A 32 19.96 -1.25 -11.07
CA VAL A 32 19.73 0.07 -11.69
C VAL A 32 18.94 0.93 -10.72
N VAL A 33 19.41 2.14 -10.44
CA VAL A 33 18.68 3.14 -9.64
C VAL A 33 18.17 4.24 -10.56
N ILE A 34 16.87 4.48 -10.54
CA ILE A 34 16.18 5.55 -11.26
C ILE A 34 15.68 6.55 -10.22
N ASP A 35 16.43 7.63 -10.01
CA ASP A 35 16.09 8.70 -9.06
C ASP A 35 16.82 9.98 -9.52
N PRO A 36 16.16 11.16 -9.57
CA PRO A 36 16.84 12.40 -9.90
C PRO A 36 18.04 12.71 -8.98
N ARG A 37 18.03 12.18 -7.75
CA ARG A 37 19.07 12.39 -6.75
C ARG A 37 19.98 11.17 -6.68
N VAL A 38 21.27 11.43 -6.43
CA VAL A 38 22.18 10.39 -5.93
C VAL A 38 21.84 10.14 -4.47
N THR A 39 21.41 8.93 -4.14
CA THR A 39 21.11 8.51 -2.76
C THR A 39 22.11 7.45 -2.30
N GLU A 40 22.12 7.12 -1.00
CA GLU A 40 22.97 6.05 -0.46
C GLU A 40 22.68 4.69 -1.12
N THR A 41 21.47 4.52 -1.66
CA THR A 41 21.10 3.32 -2.42
C THR A 41 21.96 3.16 -3.70
N CYS A 42 22.49 4.26 -4.26
CA CYS A 42 23.39 4.22 -5.42
C CYS A 42 24.77 3.59 -5.10
N SER A 43 25.14 3.40 -3.82
CA SER A 43 26.41 2.77 -3.43
C SER A 43 26.59 1.33 -3.94
N ILE A 44 25.48 0.67 -4.32
CA ILE A 44 25.49 -0.69 -4.88
C ILE A 44 24.98 -0.73 -6.33
N ALA A 45 24.70 0.42 -6.95
CA ALA A 45 24.14 0.48 -8.29
C ALA A 45 25.23 0.27 -9.35
N ASP A 46 24.94 -0.56 -10.35
CA ASP A 46 25.77 -0.63 -11.57
C ASP A 46 25.47 0.54 -12.51
N GLU A 47 24.25 1.07 -12.43
CA GLU A 47 23.82 2.21 -13.22
C GLU A 47 22.87 3.09 -12.42
N HIS A 48 23.11 4.40 -12.48
CA HIS A 48 22.23 5.42 -11.94
C HIS A 48 21.68 6.27 -13.09
N LEU A 49 20.36 6.24 -13.24
CA LEU A 49 19.62 7.04 -14.21
C LEU A 49 19.00 8.24 -13.49
N ALA A 50 19.72 9.36 -13.53
CA ALA A 50 19.30 10.64 -12.96
C ALA A 50 18.27 11.33 -13.86
N ILE A 51 17.05 10.77 -13.91
CA ILE A 51 15.98 11.34 -14.73
C ILE A 51 15.53 12.71 -14.20
N ASN A 52 15.01 13.56 -15.09
CA ASN A 52 14.29 14.77 -14.69
C ASN A 52 13.06 14.39 -13.84
N SER A 53 12.79 15.14 -12.77
CA SER A 53 11.65 14.90 -11.87
C SER A 53 10.33 14.83 -12.64
N GLY A 54 9.61 13.72 -12.48
CA GLY A 54 8.29 13.52 -13.11
C GLY A 54 8.32 12.85 -14.49
N SER A 55 9.50 12.53 -15.03
CA SER A 55 9.65 11.94 -16.37
C SER A 55 9.57 10.41 -16.41
N ASP A 56 9.13 9.76 -15.32
CA ASP A 56 9.05 8.29 -15.23
C ASP A 56 8.15 7.68 -16.33
N VAL A 57 7.01 8.31 -16.62
CA VAL A 57 6.10 7.88 -17.71
C VAL A 57 6.84 7.84 -19.04
N ALA A 58 7.61 8.89 -19.36
CA ALA A 58 8.34 8.97 -20.62
C ALA A 58 9.42 7.89 -20.74
N LEU A 59 10.14 7.60 -19.65
CA LEU A 59 11.13 6.52 -19.63
C LEU A 59 10.51 5.15 -19.88
N PHE A 60 9.43 4.80 -19.18
CA PHE A 60 8.81 3.48 -19.28
C PHE A 60 7.94 3.32 -20.54
N ASN A 61 7.33 4.38 -21.05
CA ASN A 61 6.70 4.36 -22.38
C ASN A 61 7.74 4.16 -23.49
N GLY A 62 8.88 4.85 -23.40
CA GLY A 62 10.00 4.63 -24.32
C GLY A 62 10.53 3.18 -24.26
N LEU A 63 10.58 2.59 -23.07
CA LEU A 63 10.92 1.17 -22.90
C LEU A 63 9.88 0.27 -23.57
N LEU A 64 8.58 0.48 -23.34
CA LEU A 64 7.52 -0.33 -23.96
C LEU A 64 7.56 -0.24 -25.49
N ALA A 65 7.73 0.96 -26.05
CA ALA A 65 7.89 1.16 -27.48
C ALA A 65 9.12 0.41 -28.02
N ASN A 66 10.26 0.49 -27.32
CA ASN A 66 11.48 -0.22 -27.70
C ASN A 66 11.30 -1.75 -27.69
N LEU A 67 10.63 -2.30 -26.67
CA LEU A 67 10.34 -3.73 -26.56
C LEU A 67 9.50 -4.22 -27.75
N THR A 68 8.50 -3.43 -28.15
CA THR A 68 7.66 -3.72 -29.32
C THR A 68 8.45 -3.69 -30.62
N THR A 69 9.18 -2.60 -30.89
CA THR A 69 9.91 -2.43 -32.16
C THR A 69 10.99 -3.49 -32.35
N ASN A 70 11.59 -4.00 -31.27
CA ASN A 70 12.68 -4.97 -31.33
C ASN A 70 12.23 -6.42 -31.08
N GLY A 71 10.92 -6.70 -31.00
CA GLY A 71 10.39 -8.06 -30.93
C GLY A 71 10.61 -8.79 -29.60
N TYR A 72 10.59 -8.07 -28.47
CA TYR A 72 10.76 -8.63 -27.12
C TYR A 72 9.43 -8.88 -26.38
N LEU A 73 8.30 -8.82 -27.09
CA LEU A 73 6.98 -9.04 -26.51
C LEU A 73 6.73 -10.53 -26.26
N ASP A 74 6.12 -10.84 -25.12
CA ASP A 74 5.60 -12.18 -24.82
C ASP A 74 4.14 -12.25 -25.29
N ALA A 75 3.94 -12.53 -26.58
CA ALA A 75 2.63 -12.51 -27.21
C ALA A 75 1.63 -13.49 -26.57
N GLU A 76 2.09 -14.68 -26.19
CA GLU A 76 1.26 -15.70 -25.52
C GLU A 76 0.80 -15.20 -24.14
N TYR A 77 1.72 -14.60 -23.37
CA TYR A 77 1.36 -14.04 -22.06
C TYR A 77 0.36 -12.88 -22.20
N ILE A 78 0.60 -11.97 -23.14
CA ILE A 78 -0.27 -10.81 -23.41
C ILE A 78 -1.68 -11.29 -23.75
N GLU A 79 -1.82 -12.23 -24.70
CA GLU A 79 -3.12 -12.74 -25.14
C GLU A 79 -3.88 -13.45 -24.00
N ALA A 80 -3.18 -14.25 -23.19
CA ALA A 80 -3.81 -15.05 -22.15
C ALA A 80 -4.13 -14.27 -20.86
N ASN A 81 -3.38 -13.23 -20.52
CA ASN A 81 -3.38 -12.66 -19.16
C ASN A 81 -3.58 -11.13 -19.11
N THR A 82 -3.80 -10.47 -20.24
CA THR A 82 -3.94 -9.01 -20.28
C THR A 82 -5.19 -8.57 -21.02
N ASN A 83 -5.58 -7.33 -20.80
CA ASN A 83 -6.57 -6.61 -21.60
C ASN A 83 -6.04 -5.19 -21.86
N GLY A 84 -6.57 -4.52 -22.90
CA GLY A 84 -6.19 -3.13 -23.20
C GLY A 84 -4.72 -2.92 -23.63
N PHE A 85 -3.99 -3.99 -24.01
CA PHE A 85 -2.59 -3.88 -24.40
C PHE A 85 -2.37 -2.92 -25.57
N GLU A 86 -3.26 -2.97 -26.58
CA GLU A 86 -3.15 -2.09 -27.75
C GLU A 86 -3.27 -0.62 -27.36
N ASP A 87 -4.20 -0.25 -26.47
CA ASP A 87 -4.35 1.13 -26.00
C ASP A 87 -3.10 1.61 -25.23
N ALA A 88 -2.55 0.73 -24.38
CA ALA A 88 -1.30 1.00 -23.67
C ALA A 88 -0.13 1.20 -24.64
N LEU A 89 -0.04 0.36 -25.68
CA LEU A 89 0.99 0.46 -26.71
C LEU A 89 0.85 1.74 -27.53
N GLN A 90 -0.35 2.09 -27.98
CA GLN A 90 -0.60 3.34 -28.69
C GLN A 90 -0.19 4.55 -27.85
N SER A 91 -0.54 4.57 -26.56
CA SER A 91 -0.09 5.64 -25.65
C SER A 91 1.42 5.70 -25.54
N ALA A 92 2.12 4.56 -25.53
CA ALA A 92 3.57 4.51 -25.44
C ALA A 92 4.26 4.93 -26.74
N LEU A 93 3.69 4.59 -27.91
CA LEU A 93 4.21 4.99 -29.22
C LEU A 93 4.06 6.49 -29.50
N LEU A 94 3.09 7.15 -28.85
CA LEU A 94 2.94 8.60 -28.89
C LEU A 94 4.00 9.34 -28.03
N GLU A 95 4.73 8.63 -27.18
CA GLU A 95 5.79 9.23 -26.36
C GLU A 95 6.96 9.68 -27.25
N SER A 96 7.11 10.99 -27.38
CA SER A 96 8.19 11.62 -28.14
C SER A 96 9.24 12.26 -27.24
N GLU A 97 10.44 12.51 -27.81
CA GLU A 97 11.50 13.29 -27.17
C GLU A 97 11.94 12.74 -25.79
N VAL A 98 12.00 11.41 -25.65
CA VAL A 98 12.31 10.73 -24.38
C VAL A 98 13.65 11.20 -23.81
N GLU A 99 14.70 11.36 -24.62
CA GLU A 99 16.00 11.89 -24.17
C GLU A 99 15.87 13.28 -23.54
N HIS A 100 15.14 14.18 -24.19
CA HIS A 100 14.93 15.54 -23.70
C HIS A 100 14.08 15.55 -22.41
N LYS A 101 12.96 14.81 -22.39
CA LYS A 101 12.06 14.73 -21.24
C LYS A 101 12.75 14.12 -20.02
N THR A 102 13.46 13.02 -20.22
CA THR A 102 14.16 12.31 -19.13
C THR A 102 15.48 12.97 -18.76
N GLY A 103 16.10 13.72 -19.66
CA GLY A 103 17.46 14.24 -19.47
C GLY A 103 18.55 13.16 -19.58
N LEU A 104 18.19 11.93 -19.98
CA LEU A 104 19.13 10.83 -20.20
C LEU A 104 19.68 10.88 -21.62
N THR A 105 20.91 10.43 -21.78
CA THR A 105 21.52 10.27 -23.11
C THR A 105 20.95 9.08 -23.86
N ALA A 106 20.99 9.11 -25.20
CA ALA A 106 20.67 7.96 -26.07
C ALA A 106 21.35 6.65 -25.62
N SER A 107 22.61 6.73 -25.19
CA SER A 107 23.37 5.55 -24.74
C SER A 107 22.86 4.97 -23.43
N GLN A 108 22.42 5.80 -22.48
CA GLN A 108 21.82 5.34 -21.23
C GLN A 108 20.47 4.68 -21.49
N LEU A 109 19.62 5.31 -22.31
CA LEU A 109 18.32 4.73 -22.69
C LEU A 109 18.50 3.39 -23.40
N ALA A 110 19.35 3.33 -24.43
CA ALA A 110 19.60 2.11 -25.19
C ALA A 110 20.12 0.97 -24.30
N ARG A 111 21.00 1.28 -23.34
CA ARG A 111 21.54 0.30 -22.39
C ARG A 111 20.45 -0.22 -21.46
N PHE A 112 19.73 0.69 -20.78
CA PHE A 112 18.64 0.32 -19.89
C PHE A 112 17.56 -0.50 -20.59
N TYR A 113 17.17 -0.12 -21.80
CA TYR A 113 16.18 -0.86 -22.58
C TYR A 113 16.69 -2.24 -22.97
N SER A 114 17.93 -2.33 -23.45
CA SER A 114 18.55 -3.61 -23.80
C SER A 114 18.69 -4.53 -22.59
N ASP A 115 19.09 -4.01 -21.43
CA ASP A 115 19.20 -4.80 -20.20
C ASP A 115 17.82 -5.33 -19.77
N PHE A 116 16.79 -4.49 -19.76
CA PHE A 116 15.43 -4.93 -19.40
C PHE A 116 14.90 -5.99 -20.36
N ALA A 117 15.09 -5.77 -21.67
CA ALA A 117 14.63 -6.65 -22.73
C ALA A 117 15.23 -8.06 -22.60
N THR A 118 16.55 -8.12 -22.42
CA THR A 118 17.34 -9.37 -22.47
C THR A 118 17.49 -10.08 -21.12
N THR A 119 17.16 -9.43 -20.01
CA THR A 119 17.21 -10.06 -18.68
C THR A 119 15.93 -10.84 -18.40
N ASP A 120 16.03 -12.16 -18.22
CA ASP A 120 14.86 -13.01 -17.92
C ASP A 120 14.14 -12.62 -16.62
N LYS A 121 14.91 -12.28 -15.57
CA LYS A 121 14.42 -11.99 -14.22
C LYS A 121 14.58 -10.52 -13.85
N VAL A 122 13.49 -9.78 -13.95
CA VAL A 122 13.46 -8.35 -13.59
C VAL A 122 12.46 -8.12 -12.46
N VAL A 123 12.96 -7.60 -11.34
CA VAL A 123 12.14 -7.00 -10.29
C VAL A 123 12.29 -5.48 -10.37
N THR A 124 11.17 -4.77 -10.43
CA THR A 124 11.13 -3.30 -10.38
C THR A 124 10.49 -2.86 -9.08
N VAL A 125 11.29 -2.39 -8.13
CA VAL A 125 10.82 -1.87 -6.85
C VAL A 125 10.59 -0.37 -6.97
N TYR A 126 9.40 0.09 -6.60
CA TYR A 126 9.06 1.52 -6.60
C TYR A 126 8.41 1.96 -5.30
N SER A 127 8.53 3.25 -4.97
CA SER A 127 7.97 3.82 -3.76
C SER A 127 7.49 5.27 -3.97
N GLN A 128 7.62 6.13 -2.96
CA GLN A 128 7.00 7.46 -2.94
C GLN A 128 7.47 8.41 -4.05
N GLY A 129 8.68 8.25 -4.61
CA GLY A 129 9.10 9.07 -5.76
C GLY A 129 8.24 8.84 -7.01
N VAL A 130 7.60 7.68 -7.10
CA VAL A 130 6.59 7.35 -8.11
C VAL A 130 5.19 7.75 -7.61
N ASN A 131 4.82 7.27 -6.43
CA ASN A 131 3.43 7.37 -5.93
C ASN A 131 2.98 8.80 -5.57
N GLN A 132 3.86 9.63 -5.01
CA GLN A 132 3.53 11.00 -4.58
C GLN A 132 3.66 11.99 -5.74
N SER A 133 2.81 11.80 -6.75
CA SER A 133 2.80 12.58 -7.97
C SER A 133 1.36 12.80 -8.44
N SER A 134 1.12 13.92 -9.13
CA SER A 134 -0.14 14.17 -9.84
C SER A 134 -0.41 13.11 -10.92
N GLN A 135 0.63 12.43 -11.42
CA GLN A 135 0.56 11.34 -12.40
C GLN A 135 0.93 9.99 -11.78
N GLY A 136 0.75 9.81 -10.47
CA GLY A 136 1.22 8.62 -9.74
C GLY A 136 0.69 7.30 -10.33
N SER A 137 -0.61 7.26 -10.66
CA SER A 137 -1.23 6.08 -11.30
C SER A 137 -0.61 5.77 -12.65
N ASP A 138 -0.41 6.79 -13.50
CA ASP A 138 0.14 6.60 -14.85
C ASP A 138 1.59 6.11 -14.81
N LYS A 139 2.39 6.61 -13.86
CA LYS A 139 3.76 6.12 -13.64
C LYS A 139 3.80 4.66 -13.18
N VAL A 140 2.87 4.26 -12.31
CA VAL A 140 2.78 2.84 -11.90
C VAL A 140 2.35 1.99 -13.09
N ASN A 141 1.33 2.43 -13.84
CA ASN A 141 0.86 1.73 -15.03
C ASN A 141 1.97 1.56 -16.09
N SER A 142 2.78 2.58 -16.35
CA SER A 142 3.87 2.48 -17.34
C SER A 142 4.93 1.44 -16.95
N ILE A 143 5.25 1.33 -15.65
CA ILE A 143 6.11 0.25 -15.11
C ILE A 143 5.44 -1.11 -15.32
N LEU A 144 4.18 -1.25 -14.91
CA LEU A 144 3.42 -2.51 -14.98
C LEU A 144 3.31 -3.00 -16.43
N ASN A 145 3.01 -2.10 -17.37
CA ASN A 145 2.87 -2.42 -18.80
C ASN A 145 4.14 -3.08 -19.35
N CYS A 146 5.34 -2.62 -18.97
CA CYS A 146 6.60 -3.24 -19.41
C CYS A 146 6.76 -4.68 -18.89
N HIS A 147 6.33 -4.95 -17.66
CA HIS A 147 6.36 -6.30 -17.09
C HIS A 147 5.32 -7.22 -17.74
N LEU A 148 4.09 -6.73 -17.96
CA LEU A 148 3.03 -7.48 -18.62
C LEU A 148 3.38 -7.79 -20.08
N ALA A 149 3.90 -6.79 -20.82
CA ALA A 149 4.31 -6.92 -22.21
C ALA A 149 5.40 -7.98 -22.44
N THR A 150 6.17 -8.30 -21.40
CA THR A 150 7.30 -9.23 -21.48
C THR A 150 7.10 -10.49 -20.65
N GLY A 151 5.90 -10.71 -20.09
CA GLY A 151 5.61 -11.87 -19.24
C GLY A 151 6.50 -11.96 -17.99
N LYS A 152 7.06 -10.83 -17.53
CA LYS A 152 7.97 -10.72 -16.38
C LYS A 152 7.20 -10.41 -15.09
N ILE A 153 6.16 -11.19 -14.81
CA ILE A 153 5.33 -11.13 -13.60
C ILE A 153 4.78 -12.54 -13.30
N GLY A 154 4.40 -12.82 -12.04
CA GLY A 154 3.91 -14.14 -11.63
C GLY A 154 4.97 -15.25 -11.63
N LYS A 155 6.27 -14.87 -11.72
CA LYS A 155 7.42 -15.78 -11.76
C LYS A 155 8.41 -15.38 -10.66
N VAL A 156 9.09 -16.37 -10.07
CA VAL A 156 10.09 -16.12 -9.02
C VAL A 156 11.21 -15.23 -9.56
N GLY A 157 11.44 -14.09 -8.90
CA GLY A 157 12.43 -13.10 -9.32
C GLY A 157 11.94 -12.14 -10.41
N CYS A 158 10.63 -12.10 -10.68
CA CYS A 158 10.03 -11.18 -11.63
C CYS A 158 8.89 -10.38 -10.99
N GLY A 159 8.74 -9.13 -11.43
CA GLY A 159 7.52 -8.37 -11.23
C GLY A 159 7.74 -6.94 -10.72
N PRO A 160 6.73 -6.09 -10.92
CA PRO A 160 6.67 -4.79 -10.27
C PRO A 160 6.35 -4.98 -8.78
N PHE A 161 7.03 -4.24 -7.90
CA PHE A 161 6.86 -4.36 -6.46
C PHE A 161 6.79 -2.99 -5.78
N SER A 162 5.59 -2.62 -5.33
CA SER A 162 5.41 -1.40 -4.54
C SER A 162 5.83 -1.62 -3.09
N VAL A 163 6.94 -1.02 -2.68
CA VAL A 163 7.38 -1.08 -1.28
C VAL A 163 6.68 0.01 -0.46
N THR A 164 6.00 -0.42 0.60
CA THR A 164 5.23 0.47 1.48
C THR A 164 6.09 1.06 2.59
N GLY A 165 5.83 2.30 3.00
CA GLY A 165 6.57 2.95 4.09
C GLY A 165 6.13 2.47 5.47
N GLN A 166 4.86 2.63 5.80
CA GLN A 166 4.32 2.22 7.10
C GLN A 166 4.29 0.68 7.23
N PRO A 167 4.56 0.15 8.44
CA PRO A 167 4.75 -1.30 8.66
C PRO A 167 3.49 -2.13 8.41
N ASN A 168 2.29 -1.53 8.55
CA ASN A 168 1.01 -2.20 8.35
C ASN A 168 0.14 -1.52 7.28
N ALA A 169 0.77 -0.83 6.32
CA ALA A 169 0.04 -0.20 5.22
C ALA A 169 -0.78 -1.21 4.42
N MET A 170 -0.29 -2.45 4.27
CA MET A 170 -1.03 -3.50 3.60
C MET A 170 -2.22 -3.99 4.43
N GLY A 171 -2.01 -4.26 5.72
CA GLY A 171 -3.10 -4.70 6.61
C GLY A 171 -4.25 -3.70 6.66
N GLY A 172 -3.96 -2.38 6.64
CA GLY A 172 -4.99 -1.35 6.54
C GLY A 172 -5.84 -1.47 5.27
N ARG A 173 -5.23 -1.74 4.11
CA ARG A 173 -5.95 -1.93 2.84
C ARG A 173 -6.80 -3.21 2.86
N GLU A 174 -6.27 -4.27 3.45
CA GLU A 174 -6.92 -5.57 3.56
C GLU A 174 -8.18 -5.53 4.43
N VAL A 175 -8.22 -4.67 5.45
CA VAL A 175 -9.38 -4.51 6.35
C VAL A 175 -10.33 -3.37 5.95
N GLY A 176 -10.11 -2.75 4.78
CA GLY A 176 -10.99 -1.69 4.28
C GLY A 176 -10.76 -0.32 4.93
N ALA A 177 -9.58 -0.05 5.48
CA ALA A 177 -9.20 1.29 5.98
C ALA A 177 -8.85 2.27 4.83
N LEU A 178 -9.69 2.27 3.79
CA LEU A 178 -9.62 3.14 2.62
C LEU A 178 -11.04 3.61 2.29
N ALA A 179 -11.17 4.86 1.87
CA ALA A 179 -12.48 5.42 1.55
C ALA A 179 -13.14 4.79 0.30
N ASN A 180 -12.36 4.15 -0.57
CA ASN A 180 -12.77 3.75 -1.91
C ASN A 180 -12.81 2.23 -2.16
N THR A 181 -12.55 1.39 -1.16
CA THR A 181 -12.70 -0.07 -1.26
C THR A 181 -13.32 -0.57 0.04
N LEU A 182 -14.01 -1.70 -0.01
CA LEU A 182 -14.57 -2.36 1.16
C LEU A 182 -13.52 -3.28 1.80
N THR A 183 -13.86 -3.86 2.95
CA THR A 183 -12.99 -4.85 3.60
C THR A 183 -12.72 -6.06 2.71
N ALA A 184 -11.59 -6.73 2.92
CA ALA A 184 -11.14 -7.89 2.17
C ALA A 184 -11.08 -7.72 0.63
N HIS A 185 -10.69 -6.53 0.18
CA HIS A 185 -10.58 -6.16 -1.25
C HIS A 185 -11.89 -6.37 -2.02
N MET A 186 -13.01 -6.11 -1.36
CA MET A 186 -14.31 -6.08 -2.01
C MET A 186 -14.61 -4.68 -2.55
N GLU A 187 -15.34 -4.62 -3.65
CA GLU A 187 -15.66 -3.38 -4.36
C GLU A 187 -17.12 -2.93 -4.21
N TYR A 188 -17.34 -1.61 -4.18
CA TYR A 188 -18.66 -0.99 -4.03
C TYR A 188 -19.59 -1.20 -5.22
N ASP A 189 -19.05 -1.39 -6.43
CA ASP A 189 -19.80 -1.56 -7.67
C ASP A 189 -20.21 -3.03 -7.93
N ASN A 190 -19.83 -3.95 -7.03
CA ASN A 190 -20.24 -5.35 -7.08
C ASN A 190 -21.37 -5.62 -6.06
N PRO A 191 -22.62 -5.85 -6.52
CA PRO A 191 -23.75 -6.13 -5.62
C PRO A 191 -23.59 -7.40 -4.77
N GLN A 192 -22.83 -8.40 -5.25
CA GLN A 192 -22.58 -9.63 -4.49
C GLN A 192 -21.67 -9.35 -3.29
N HIS A 193 -20.65 -8.50 -3.47
CA HIS A 193 -19.78 -8.07 -2.38
C HIS A 193 -20.54 -7.33 -1.28
N LEU A 194 -21.38 -6.35 -1.67
CA LEU A 194 -22.21 -5.62 -0.70
C LEU A 194 -23.14 -6.56 0.07
N ARG A 195 -23.80 -7.50 -0.63
CA ARG A 195 -24.67 -8.49 0.01
C ARG A 195 -23.91 -9.38 0.99
N ALA A 196 -22.76 -9.91 0.58
CA ALA A 196 -21.96 -10.81 1.41
C ALA A 196 -21.53 -10.13 2.72
N ILE A 197 -21.10 -8.87 2.67
CA ILE A 197 -20.74 -8.08 3.87
C ILE A 197 -21.97 -7.80 4.73
N SER A 198 -23.07 -7.34 4.12
CA SER A 198 -24.31 -7.05 4.84
C SER A 198 -24.85 -8.28 5.58
N ASP A 199 -24.88 -9.43 4.91
CA ASP A 199 -25.33 -10.70 5.49
C ASP A 199 -24.39 -11.15 6.61
N PHE A 200 -23.08 -11.00 6.43
CA PHE A 200 -22.08 -11.39 7.42
C PHE A 200 -22.16 -10.56 8.70
N TRP A 201 -22.32 -9.24 8.58
CA TRP A 201 -22.46 -8.34 9.73
C TRP A 201 -23.91 -8.19 10.23
N GLY A 202 -24.88 -8.80 9.55
CA GLY A 202 -26.30 -8.69 9.89
C GLY A 202 -26.83 -7.26 9.83
N THR A 203 -26.40 -6.47 8.86
CA THR A 203 -26.78 -5.05 8.73
C THR A 203 -27.59 -4.77 7.46
N GLU A 204 -28.64 -3.99 7.60
CA GLU A 204 -29.44 -3.48 6.47
C GLU A 204 -28.91 -2.12 5.95
N ASN A 205 -27.94 -1.51 6.62
CA ASN A 205 -27.47 -0.15 6.35
C ASN A 205 -25.96 -0.10 6.10
N LEU A 206 -25.49 -0.87 5.11
CA LEU A 206 -24.10 -0.81 4.65
C LEU A 206 -23.89 0.38 3.70
N ALA A 207 -22.75 1.06 3.81
CA ALA A 207 -22.36 2.08 2.84
C ALA A 207 -22.26 1.47 1.43
N SER A 208 -22.97 2.05 0.47
CA SER A 208 -23.05 1.57 -0.91
C SER A 208 -22.22 2.38 -1.90
N LYS A 209 -21.48 3.39 -1.40
CA LYS A 209 -20.62 4.26 -2.23
C LYS A 209 -19.33 4.60 -1.48
N PRO A 210 -18.24 4.87 -2.21
CA PRO A 210 -17.02 5.40 -1.64
C PRO A 210 -17.25 6.64 -0.76
N GLY A 211 -16.50 6.71 0.34
CA GLY A 211 -16.38 7.91 1.16
C GLY A 211 -15.41 8.93 0.57
N LEU A 212 -15.21 10.03 1.31
CA LEU A 212 -14.25 11.07 0.92
C LEU A 212 -12.81 10.62 1.20
N LYS A 213 -11.90 10.92 0.27
CA LYS A 213 -10.45 10.75 0.50
C LYS A 213 -9.96 11.83 1.46
N ALA A 214 -8.78 11.63 2.04
CA ALA A 214 -8.28 12.48 3.13
C ALA A 214 -8.33 13.99 2.81
N ILE A 215 -7.87 14.43 1.63
CA ILE A 215 -7.89 15.86 1.27
C ILE A 215 -9.33 16.38 1.12
N ASP A 216 -10.16 15.67 0.37
CA ASP A 216 -11.58 16.02 0.17
C ASP A 216 -12.38 16.04 1.49
N MET A 217 -12.00 15.18 2.44
CA MET A 217 -12.58 15.14 3.78
C MET A 217 -12.31 16.45 4.54
N PHE A 218 -11.10 17.00 4.47
CA PHE A 218 -10.79 18.29 5.09
C PHE A 218 -11.48 19.46 4.38
N ASP A 219 -11.64 19.40 3.06
CA ASP A 219 -12.48 20.37 2.32
C ASP A 219 -13.94 20.30 2.79
N ALA A 220 -14.50 19.10 2.95
CA ALA A 220 -15.86 18.93 3.45
C ALA A 220 -16.05 19.37 4.90
N MET A 221 -15.00 19.38 5.74
CA MET A 221 -15.04 20.00 7.06
C MET A 221 -15.15 21.52 6.97
N LEU A 222 -14.36 22.16 6.10
CA LEU A 222 -14.41 23.61 5.87
C LEU A 222 -15.76 24.06 5.29
N GLU A 223 -16.38 23.21 4.45
CA GLU A 223 -17.74 23.42 3.93
C GLU A 223 -18.84 23.14 4.97
N GLY A 224 -18.50 22.67 6.18
CA GLY A 224 -19.46 22.34 7.24
C GLY A 224 -20.28 21.07 6.99
N LYS A 225 -19.91 20.25 5.99
CA LYS A 225 -20.56 18.97 5.68
C LYS A 225 -20.16 17.89 6.68
N ILE A 226 -18.89 17.86 7.10
CA ILE A 226 -18.41 16.97 8.15
C ILE A 226 -18.44 17.70 9.49
N LYS A 227 -19.18 17.14 10.45
CA LYS A 227 -19.39 17.73 11.78
C LYS A 227 -18.64 17.04 12.91
N ALA A 228 -18.10 15.85 12.64
CA ALA A 228 -17.28 15.11 13.57
C ALA A 228 -16.19 14.37 12.79
N VAL A 229 -14.97 14.36 13.33
CA VAL A 229 -13.86 13.57 12.81
C VAL A 229 -13.18 12.82 13.93
N TRP A 230 -12.86 11.55 13.69
CA TRP A 230 -12.03 10.76 14.58
C TRP A 230 -10.72 10.42 13.89
N ILE A 231 -9.64 11.02 14.40
CA ILE A 231 -8.27 10.82 13.92
C ILE A 231 -7.60 9.79 14.82
N MET A 232 -7.11 8.69 14.24
CA MET A 232 -6.54 7.58 14.99
C MET A 232 -5.11 7.30 14.52
N ALA A 233 -4.16 7.39 15.45
CA ALA A 233 -2.74 7.07 15.25
C ALA A 233 -2.09 7.78 14.05
N THR A 234 -2.44 9.05 13.82
CA THR A 234 -1.87 9.89 12.76
C THR A 234 -1.89 11.37 13.15
N ASN A 235 -0.97 12.15 12.58
CA ASN A 235 -0.76 13.56 12.90
C ASN A 235 -0.87 14.43 11.62
N PRO A 236 -2.09 14.56 11.04
CA PRO A 236 -2.31 15.25 9.77
C PRO A 236 -1.85 16.70 9.74
N MET A 237 -1.77 17.36 10.90
CA MET A 237 -1.23 18.72 11.03
C MET A 237 0.24 18.84 10.62
N VAL A 238 0.98 17.72 10.63
CA VAL A 238 2.39 17.64 10.24
C VAL A 238 2.58 16.85 8.95
N SER A 239 1.82 15.76 8.77
CA SER A 239 2.09 14.78 7.71
C SER A 239 1.35 15.04 6.39
N LEU A 240 0.30 15.86 6.39
CA LEU A 240 -0.42 16.22 5.16
C LEU A 240 0.11 17.54 4.57
N PRO A 241 0.01 17.72 3.24
CA PRO A 241 0.33 19.00 2.61
C PRO A 241 -0.65 20.09 3.05
N ASP A 242 -0.21 21.34 2.97
CA ASP A 242 -1.01 22.52 3.35
C ASP A 242 -1.52 22.46 4.80
N SER A 243 -0.58 22.47 5.75
CA SER A 243 -0.89 22.38 7.19
C SER A 243 -1.82 23.49 7.67
N ALA A 244 -1.79 24.67 7.04
CA ALA A 244 -2.68 25.79 7.38
C ALA A 244 -4.14 25.47 7.03
N LYS A 245 -4.40 24.85 5.88
CA LYS A 245 -5.73 24.34 5.52
C LYS A 245 -6.20 23.27 6.49
N ILE A 246 -5.33 22.30 6.82
CA ILE A 246 -5.66 21.23 7.78
C ILE A 246 -6.01 21.82 9.14
N GLU A 247 -5.24 22.81 9.61
CA GLU A 247 -5.51 23.53 10.85
C GLU A 247 -6.88 24.22 10.83
N ALA A 248 -7.16 24.97 9.77
CA ALA A 248 -8.43 25.66 9.60
C ALA A 248 -9.62 24.67 9.59
N ALA A 249 -9.47 23.54 8.91
CA ALA A 249 -10.49 22.51 8.82
C ALA A 249 -10.78 21.86 10.18
N LEU A 250 -9.73 21.52 10.95
CA LEU A 250 -9.89 20.97 12.29
C LEU A 250 -10.53 21.97 13.25
N LYS A 251 -10.15 23.26 13.20
CA LYS A 251 -10.77 24.33 14.01
C LYS A 251 -12.24 24.57 13.64
N ALA A 252 -12.60 24.37 12.38
CA ALA A 252 -13.97 24.53 11.89
C ALA A 252 -14.86 23.30 12.21
N CYS A 253 -14.26 22.12 12.43
CA CYS A 253 -15.00 20.91 12.73
C CYS A 253 -15.58 20.99 14.16
N PRO A 254 -16.91 20.86 14.35
CA PRO A 254 -17.55 20.95 15.66
C PRO A 254 -17.10 19.92 16.70
N PHE A 255 -16.58 18.77 16.28
CA PHE A 255 -16.12 17.74 17.21
C PHE A 255 -14.95 16.93 16.65
N VAL A 256 -13.78 17.09 17.26
CA VAL A 256 -12.53 16.42 16.88
C VAL A 256 -12.12 15.43 17.97
N VAL A 257 -12.14 14.14 17.64
CA VAL A 257 -11.62 13.06 18.49
C VAL A 257 -10.24 12.68 18.00
N VAL A 258 -9.27 12.55 18.91
CA VAL A 258 -7.93 12.04 18.58
C VAL A 258 -7.57 10.87 19.50
N SER A 259 -7.30 9.71 18.90
CA SER A 259 -6.72 8.54 19.58
C SER A 259 -5.23 8.46 19.26
N ASP A 260 -4.37 8.68 20.26
CA ASP A 260 -2.92 8.70 20.08
C ASP A 260 -2.19 8.16 21.32
N CYS A 261 -1.01 7.60 21.09
CA CYS A 261 -0.08 7.14 22.14
C CYS A 261 0.91 8.23 22.57
N ILE A 262 1.01 9.32 21.80
CA ILE A 262 1.81 10.49 22.11
C ILE A 262 0.90 11.58 22.65
N ALA A 263 1.14 12.01 23.89
CA ALA A 263 0.26 12.98 24.57
C ALA A 263 0.19 14.34 23.86
N ASP A 264 1.33 14.84 23.36
CA ASP A 264 1.42 16.17 22.76
C ASP A 264 1.93 16.12 21.31
N THR A 265 1.01 16.32 20.37
CA THR A 265 1.27 16.45 18.93
C THR A 265 0.53 17.68 18.40
N ALA A 266 0.87 18.13 17.19
CA ALA A 266 0.14 19.25 16.57
C ALA A 266 -1.35 18.93 16.38
N THR A 267 -1.69 17.67 16.07
CA THR A 267 -3.08 17.22 15.97
C THR A 267 -3.77 17.03 17.32
N THR A 268 -3.11 16.51 18.37
CA THR A 268 -3.79 16.31 19.67
C THR A 268 -4.19 17.65 20.31
N ARG A 269 -3.43 18.72 20.05
CA ARG A 269 -3.80 20.09 20.48
C ARG A 269 -5.10 20.62 19.85
N MET A 270 -5.60 19.99 18.78
CA MET A 270 -6.85 20.38 18.10
C MET A 270 -8.05 19.53 18.55
N ALA A 271 -7.86 18.57 19.45
CA ALA A 271 -8.91 17.65 19.84
C ALA A 271 -9.85 18.24 20.89
N ASP A 272 -11.15 18.02 20.72
CA ASP A 272 -12.15 18.18 21.77
C ASP A 272 -12.15 16.99 22.73
N LEU A 273 -11.79 15.81 22.23
CA LEU A 273 -11.67 14.58 23.01
C LEU A 273 -10.37 13.84 22.67
N LEU A 274 -9.51 13.67 23.69
CA LEU A 274 -8.31 12.83 23.61
C LEU A 274 -8.55 11.47 24.22
N LEU A 275 -8.24 10.42 23.44
CA LEU A 275 -8.35 9.02 23.84
C LEU A 275 -6.93 8.40 23.91
N PRO A 276 -6.39 8.12 25.10
CA PRO A 276 -5.06 7.53 25.22
C PRO A 276 -4.99 6.13 24.60
N ALA A 277 -4.21 6.00 23.53
CA ALA A 277 -4.02 4.75 22.80
C ALA A 277 -2.75 4.02 23.24
N GLN A 278 -2.76 2.69 23.16
CA GLN A 278 -1.55 1.89 23.32
C GLN A 278 -0.54 2.17 22.19
N GLY A 279 0.75 2.23 22.53
CA GLY A 279 1.85 2.22 21.58
C GLY A 279 2.12 0.82 21.05
N TRP A 280 3.16 0.71 20.21
CA TRP A 280 3.51 -0.56 19.55
C TRP A 280 3.87 -1.68 20.57
N SER A 281 4.66 -1.36 21.59
CA SER A 281 5.14 -2.33 22.59
C SER A 281 4.04 -2.86 23.51
N GLU A 282 2.93 -2.14 23.63
CA GLU A 282 1.79 -2.50 24.49
C GLU A 282 0.68 -3.20 23.73
N LYS A 283 0.68 -3.08 22.41
CA LYS A 283 -0.32 -3.68 21.53
C LYS A 283 -0.07 -5.17 21.31
N SER A 284 -1.16 -5.86 21.02
CA SER A 284 -1.16 -7.23 20.54
C SER A 284 -2.07 -7.31 19.32
N GLY A 285 -1.63 -8.02 18.27
CA GLY A 285 -2.37 -8.21 17.04
C GLY A 285 -1.51 -8.79 15.92
N THR A 286 -1.83 -8.43 14.69
CA THR A 286 -1.09 -8.81 13.48
C THR A 286 -0.72 -7.58 12.64
N VAL A 287 0.36 -7.69 11.88
CA VAL A 287 0.77 -6.70 10.88
C VAL A 287 1.05 -7.39 9.56
N THR A 288 0.58 -6.82 8.45
CA THR A 288 0.87 -7.28 7.10
C THR A 288 1.89 -6.35 6.43
N ASN A 289 3.05 -6.89 6.07
CA ASN A 289 4.15 -6.12 5.48
C ASN A 289 3.99 -5.96 3.94
N SER A 290 4.96 -5.32 3.28
CA SER A 290 4.90 -5.06 1.82
C SER A 290 4.81 -6.33 0.97
N GLU A 291 5.47 -7.42 1.39
CA GLU A 291 5.42 -8.74 0.72
C GLU A 291 4.18 -9.56 1.09
N ARG A 292 3.16 -8.93 1.69
CA ARG A 292 1.89 -9.56 2.11
C ARG A 292 2.04 -10.62 3.20
N ARG A 293 3.18 -10.65 3.90
CA ARG A 293 3.36 -11.56 5.04
C ARG A 293 2.67 -11.00 6.27
N ILE A 294 1.73 -11.78 6.81
CA ILE A 294 1.09 -11.53 8.10
C ILE A 294 2.04 -12.00 9.20
N SER A 295 2.40 -11.08 10.10
CA SER A 295 3.27 -11.31 11.25
C SER A 295 2.53 -11.07 12.56
N ARG A 296 2.76 -11.92 13.57
CA ARG A 296 2.18 -11.75 14.92
C ARG A 296 2.96 -10.71 15.73
N GLN A 297 2.29 -9.63 16.12
CA GLN A 297 2.81 -8.63 17.06
C GLN A 297 2.34 -8.95 18.48
N ARG A 298 3.25 -9.27 19.39
CA ARG A 298 2.93 -9.60 20.79
C ARG A 298 3.17 -8.39 21.69
N ARG A 299 2.34 -8.27 22.72
CA ARG A 299 2.55 -7.30 23.81
C ARG A 299 3.87 -7.63 24.53
N VAL A 300 4.70 -6.62 24.72
CA VAL A 300 5.97 -6.70 25.46
C VAL A 300 5.89 -5.91 26.77
N LEU A 301 5.11 -4.82 26.80
CA LEU A 301 4.93 -3.95 27.97
C LEU A 301 3.46 -3.88 28.41
N PRO A 302 3.19 -3.62 29.71
CA PRO A 302 1.84 -3.31 30.17
C PRO A 302 1.36 -1.97 29.59
N SER A 303 0.05 -1.74 29.61
CA SER A 303 -0.52 -0.47 29.15
C SER A 303 -0.15 0.69 30.08
N PRO A 304 0.33 1.83 29.56
CA PRO A 304 0.61 3.00 30.39
C PRO A 304 -0.69 3.65 30.87
N GLY A 305 -0.83 3.81 32.18
CA GLY A 305 -1.98 4.49 32.80
C GLY A 305 -3.33 3.94 32.32
N MET A 306 -4.14 4.81 31.71
CA MET A 306 -5.47 4.47 31.21
C MET A 306 -5.48 4.06 29.73
N ALA A 307 -4.31 3.91 29.10
CA ALA A 307 -4.22 3.62 27.67
C ALA A 307 -4.86 2.27 27.31
N LYS A 308 -5.59 2.25 26.20
CA LYS A 308 -6.30 1.07 25.70
C LYS A 308 -5.92 0.80 24.24
N PRO A 309 -6.04 -0.46 23.76
CA PRO A 309 -5.83 -0.72 22.35
C PRO A 309 -6.94 -0.05 21.53
N ASP A 310 -6.62 0.43 20.33
CA ASP A 310 -7.58 1.16 19.49
C ASP A 310 -8.87 0.36 19.22
N TRP A 311 -8.77 -0.96 19.00
CA TRP A 311 -9.94 -1.83 18.81
C TRP A 311 -10.89 -1.80 19.99
N TRP A 312 -10.38 -1.73 21.22
CA TRP A 312 -11.20 -1.66 22.42
C TRP A 312 -11.90 -0.31 22.50
N ILE A 313 -11.19 0.77 22.18
CA ILE A 313 -11.75 2.13 22.18
C ILE A 313 -12.92 2.21 21.18
N VAL A 314 -12.71 1.72 19.95
CA VAL A 314 -13.77 1.63 18.92
C VAL A 314 -14.95 0.77 19.41
N SER A 315 -14.66 -0.39 20.01
CA SER A 315 -15.70 -1.28 20.54
C SER A 315 -16.53 -0.60 21.63
N GLN A 316 -15.89 0.12 22.54
CA GLN A 316 -16.57 0.85 23.62
C GLN A 316 -17.45 2.00 23.12
N VAL A 317 -17.07 2.65 22.01
CA VAL A 317 -17.91 3.64 21.34
C VAL A 317 -19.10 2.95 20.67
N GLY A 318 -18.88 1.88 19.90
CA GLY A 318 -19.93 1.11 19.24
C GLY A 318 -20.99 0.58 20.22
N GLN A 319 -20.54 0.00 21.35
CA GLN A 319 -21.43 -0.46 22.42
C GLN A 319 -22.28 0.68 22.99
N ARG A 320 -21.70 1.86 23.25
CA ARG A 320 -22.43 3.04 23.77
C ARG A 320 -23.37 3.67 22.75
N MET A 321 -23.15 3.44 21.47
CA MET A 321 -24.06 3.82 20.38
C MET A 321 -25.22 2.84 20.18
N GLY A 322 -25.28 1.75 20.96
CA GLY A 322 -26.36 0.75 20.89
C GLY A 322 -26.02 -0.50 20.10
N PHE A 323 -24.79 -0.63 19.59
CA PHE A 323 -24.33 -1.80 18.82
C PHE A 323 -23.59 -2.81 19.71
N GLY A 324 -24.15 -3.08 20.89
CA GLY A 324 -23.52 -3.91 21.93
C GLY A 324 -23.01 -5.26 21.40
N GLU A 325 -23.91 -6.03 20.79
CA GLU A 325 -23.63 -7.38 20.28
C GLU A 325 -22.59 -7.40 19.16
N ALA A 326 -22.59 -6.40 18.27
CA ALA A 326 -21.66 -6.33 17.13
C ALA A 326 -20.23 -5.91 17.54
N PHE A 327 -20.05 -5.36 18.74
CA PHE A 327 -18.77 -4.86 19.24
C PHE A 327 -18.36 -5.54 20.57
N ASP A 328 -18.86 -6.74 20.87
CA ASP A 328 -18.57 -7.47 22.11
C ASP A 328 -17.27 -8.31 22.02
N TYR A 329 -16.19 -7.71 21.54
CA TYR A 329 -14.89 -8.38 21.44
C TYR A 329 -14.17 -8.42 22.79
N LEU A 330 -13.73 -9.60 23.21
CA LEU A 330 -12.97 -9.80 24.45
C LEU A 330 -11.46 -9.57 24.25
N HIS A 331 -10.95 -9.91 23.05
CA HIS A 331 -9.53 -9.75 22.70
C HIS A 331 -9.32 -9.75 21.18
N GLU A 332 -8.13 -9.34 20.73
CA GLU A 332 -7.80 -9.19 19.31
C GLU A 332 -7.89 -10.49 18.48
N GLY A 333 -7.81 -11.66 19.13
CA GLY A 333 -7.95 -12.96 18.46
C GLY A 333 -9.34 -13.19 17.84
N GLU A 334 -10.40 -12.65 18.44
CA GLU A 334 -11.76 -12.74 17.89
C GLU A 334 -11.90 -11.88 16.65
N ILE A 335 -11.35 -10.66 16.69
CA ILE A 335 -11.30 -9.75 15.55
C ILE A 335 -10.50 -10.37 14.40
N PHE A 336 -9.37 -11.01 14.69
CA PHE A 336 -8.59 -11.71 13.67
C PHE A 336 -9.35 -12.88 13.04
N ARG A 337 -10.10 -13.66 13.85
CA ARG A 337 -10.96 -14.73 13.32
C ARG A 337 -12.07 -14.18 12.43
N GLU A 338 -12.71 -13.08 12.83
CA GLU A 338 -13.72 -12.41 12.01
C GLU A 338 -13.11 -11.95 10.69
N TYR A 339 -11.97 -11.25 10.73
CA TYR A 339 -11.22 -10.83 9.56
C TYR A 339 -10.88 -12.01 8.64
N ALA A 340 -10.34 -13.11 9.20
CA ALA A 340 -10.03 -14.30 8.41
C ALA A 340 -11.27 -14.87 7.70
N LYS A 341 -12.42 -14.94 8.39
CA LYS A 341 -13.69 -15.36 7.78
C LYS A 341 -14.16 -14.39 6.69
N LEU A 342 -14.08 -13.08 6.91
CA LEU A 342 -14.42 -12.05 5.93
C LEU A 342 -13.68 -12.25 4.60
N THR A 343 -12.39 -12.63 4.65
CA THR A 343 -11.60 -12.89 3.42
C THR A 343 -12.09 -14.09 2.60
N THR A 344 -12.94 -14.95 3.16
CA THR A 344 -13.47 -16.15 2.48
C THR A 344 -14.83 -15.94 1.83
N LEU A 345 -15.54 -14.85 2.15
CA LEU A 345 -16.88 -14.57 1.64
C LEU A 345 -16.85 -14.43 0.12
N GLU A 346 -17.65 -15.21 -0.60
CA GLU A 346 -17.62 -15.23 -2.08
C GLU A 346 -16.19 -15.40 -2.64
N ASN A 347 -15.32 -16.15 -1.94
CA ASN A 347 -13.91 -16.34 -2.32
C ASN A 347 -13.41 -17.76 -2.04
N SER A 348 -14.30 -18.75 -1.99
CA SER A 348 -13.92 -20.14 -1.72
C SER A 348 -13.07 -20.76 -2.84
N ASN A 349 -13.19 -20.24 -4.05
CA ASN A 349 -12.43 -20.63 -5.23
C ASN A 349 -11.08 -19.89 -5.37
N GLY A 350 -10.81 -18.87 -4.54
CA GLY A 350 -9.58 -18.09 -4.58
C GLY A 350 -9.49 -17.08 -5.71
N GLU A 351 -10.63 -16.59 -6.23
CA GLU A 351 -10.64 -15.54 -7.26
C GLU A 351 -10.03 -14.21 -6.77
N ARG A 352 -10.15 -13.90 -5.47
CA ARG A 352 -9.44 -12.77 -4.85
C ARG A 352 -8.21 -13.28 -4.10
N ASP A 353 -7.05 -12.70 -4.43
CA ASP A 353 -5.73 -13.08 -3.87
C ASP A 353 -5.70 -13.12 -2.34
N LEU A 354 -6.39 -12.19 -1.67
CA LEU A 354 -6.49 -12.18 -0.22
C LEU A 354 -7.50 -13.23 0.24
N ASN A 355 -7.00 -14.40 0.65
CA ASN A 355 -7.80 -15.48 1.18
C ASN A 355 -7.12 -16.16 2.37
N LEU A 356 -7.68 -15.97 3.56
CA LEU A 356 -7.17 -16.53 4.81
C LEU A 356 -7.96 -17.76 5.28
N ILE A 357 -8.59 -18.51 4.36
CA ILE A 357 -9.38 -19.70 4.68
C ILE A 357 -8.62 -20.69 5.57
N GLY A 358 -7.31 -20.86 5.36
CA GLY A 358 -6.45 -21.72 6.17
C GLY A 358 -6.29 -21.27 7.63
N LEU A 359 -6.60 -20.01 7.94
CA LEU A 359 -6.50 -19.42 9.27
C LEU A 359 -7.85 -19.32 10.00
N THR A 360 -8.96 -19.62 9.33
CA THR A 360 -10.32 -19.53 9.92
C THR A 360 -10.56 -20.48 11.10
N LYS A 361 -9.76 -21.55 11.21
CA LYS A 361 -9.88 -22.57 12.25
C LYS A 361 -8.92 -22.37 13.43
N LEU A 362 -8.14 -21.29 13.46
CA LEU A 362 -7.23 -21.04 14.58
C LEU A 362 -8.02 -20.66 15.84
N ASP A 363 -7.79 -21.42 16.92
CA ASP A 363 -8.24 -21.04 18.25
C ASP A 363 -7.32 -19.98 18.88
N ASP A 364 -7.70 -19.48 20.06
CA ASP A 364 -6.94 -18.42 20.74
C ASP A 364 -5.52 -18.84 21.09
N GLN A 365 -5.33 -20.10 21.47
CA GLN A 365 -4.01 -20.63 21.80
C GLN A 365 -3.13 -20.72 20.56
N ALA A 366 -3.69 -21.14 19.43
CA ALA A 366 -3.01 -21.20 18.14
C ALA A 366 -2.68 -19.79 17.64
N ILE A 367 -3.57 -18.80 17.75
CA ILE A 367 -3.28 -17.40 17.40
C ILE A 367 -2.18 -16.83 18.32
N ALA A 368 -2.23 -17.11 19.62
CA ALA A 368 -1.23 -16.64 20.58
C ALA A 368 0.16 -17.26 20.34
N ASN A 369 0.21 -18.56 20.05
CA ASN A 369 1.45 -19.31 19.85
C ASN A 369 1.94 -19.32 18.41
N SER A 370 1.10 -18.88 17.45
CA SER A 370 1.45 -18.92 16.04
C SER A 370 2.74 -18.15 15.78
N ALA A 371 3.69 -18.83 15.16
CA ALA A 371 4.61 -18.16 14.26
C ALA A 371 3.80 -17.87 12.99
N LEU A 372 2.87 -16.90 13.04
CA LEU A 372 2.32 -16.33 11.80
C LEU A 372 3.52 -15.71 11.08
N ASN A 373 4.16 -16.55 10.28
CA ASN A 373 5.10 -16.29 9.22
C ASN A 373 4.45 -16.91 7.97
N SER A 374 3.15 -16.69 7.79
CA SER A 374 2.45 -17.12 6.57
C SER A 374 2.96 -16.23 5.44
N GLY A 375 4.03 -16.70 4.80
CA GLY A 375 4.24 -16.35 3.41
C GLY A 375 3.12 -17.07 2.69
N LEU A 376 2.15 -16.33 2.19
CA LEU A 376 1.37 -16.80 1.06
C LEU A 376 2.39 -16.97 -0.05
N SER A 377 2.76 -18.22 -0.33
CA SER A 377 3.57 -18.63 -1.48
C SER A 377 2.69 -18.74 -2.70
#